data_AF-A0ABD0R2C5-F1
#
_entry.id   AF-A0ABD0R2C5-F1
#
_cell.length_a   1.000
_cell.length_b   1.000
_cell.length_c   1.000
_cell.angle_alpha   90.00
_cell.angle_beta   90.00
_cell.angle_gamma   90.00
#
_symmetry.space_group_name_H-M   'P 1'
#
loop_
_entity.id
_entity.type
_entity.pdbx_description
1 polymer ?
#
loop_
_entity_poly.entity_id
_entity_poly.type
_entity_poly.pdbx_seq_one_letter_code
_entity_poly.pdbx_strand_id
1 'polypeptide(L)'
;MAAPAKSTDSSISVTTGQSATVSVAENVPLQYSLILDHLIGDKRQIKDLNPTVMGALPSPQKTKEQKMIESGMESCAFKSLIACVG
;
A
#
# COMPACT_ATOMS: atom_id res chain seq x y z
N MET A 1 -33.18 30.45 -3.20
CA MET A 1 -33.57 29.31 -4.05
C MET A 1 -32.42 28.33 -4.08
N ALA A 2 -32.54 27.18 -3.41
CA ALA A 2 -31.51 26.13 -3.34
C ALA A 2 -32.08 24.85 -3.97
N ALA A 3 -31.34 24.25 -4.89
CA ALA A 3 -31.73 23.01 -5.58
C ALA A 3 -31.25 21.79 -4.78
N PRO A 4 -32.03 20.69 -4.72
CA PRO A 4 -31.59 19.46 -4.07
C PRO A 4 -30.67 18.64 -4.98
N ALA A 5 -29.45 18.35 -4.52
CA ALA A 5 -28.57 17.38 -5.17
C ALA A 5 -29.02 15.96 -4.79
N LYS A 6 -29.48 15.21 -5.80
CA LYS A 6 -29.89 13.82 -5.69
C LYS A 6 -28.64 12.93 -5.54
N SER A 7 -28.37 12.44 -4.33
CA SER A 7 -27.33 11.44 -4.08
C SER A 7 -27.82 10.07 -4.54
N THR A 8 -27.20 9.51 -5.57
CA THR A 8 -27.35 8.12 -5.97
C THR A 8 -26.29 7.31 -5.25
N ASP A 9 -26.66 6.61 -4.17
CA ASP A 9 -25.86 5.54 -3.60
C ASP A 9 -25.74 4.42 -4.64
N SER A 10 -24.60 4.41 -5.33
CA SER A 10 -24.18 3.25 -6.10
C SER A 10 -23.73 2.21 -5.07
N SER A 11 -24.60 1.25 -4.79
CA SER A 11 -24.28 0.08 -3.99
C SER A 11 -23.10 -0.66 -4.63
N ILE A 12 -21.90 -0.44 -4.08
CA ILE A 12 -20.72 -1.19 -4.45
C ILE A 12 -20.92 -2.60 -3.89
N SER A 13 -21.41 -3.50 -4.74
CA SER A 13 -21.36 -4.93 -4.47
C SER A 13 -19.89 -5.30 -4.39
N VAL A 14 -19.39 -5.46 -3.16
CA VAL A 14 -18.10 -6.07 -2.90
C VAL A 14 -18.27 -7.54 -3.24
N THR A 15 -17.97 -7.91 -4.48
CA THR A 15 -17.67 -9.29 -4.83
C THR A 15 -16.42 -9.67 -4.04
N THR A 16 -16.65 -10.35 -2.92
CA THR A 16 -15.66 -11.09 -2.16
C THR A 16 -14.77 -11.84 -3.13
N GLY A 17 -13.52 -11.41 -3.24
CA GLY A 17 -12.48 -12.11 -3.98
C GLY A 17 -12.42 -13.55 -3.47
N GLN A 18 -12.98 -14.44 -4.28
CA GLN A 18 -13.02 -15.87 -4.06
C GLN A 18 -11.60 -16.40 -4.22
N SER A 19 -10.80 -16.38 -3.14
CA SER A 19 -9.56 -17.13 -3.07
C SER A 19 -9.91 -18.58 -2.76
N ALA A 20 -10.20 -19.34 -3.82
CA ALA A 20 -10.42 -20.77 -3.76
C ALA A 20 -9.17 -21.49 -3.22
N THR A 21 -9.30 -22.00 -2.00
CA THR A 21 -8.82 -23.26 -1.39
C THR A 21 -8.48 -23.00 0.08
N VAL A 22 -9.50 -22.98 0.95
CA VAL A 22 -9.28 -23.22 2.39
C VAL A 22 -9.12 -24.73 2.53
N SER A 23 -7.87 -25.19 2.43
CA SER A 23 -7.53 -26.60 2.64
C SER A 23 -7.58 -26.90 4.14
N VAL A 24 -8.59 -27.70 4.54
CA VAL A 24 -8.66 -28.59 5.71
C VAL A 24 -7.56 -28.36 6.77
N ALA A 25 -7.63 -27.26 7.51
CA ALA A 25 -6.69 -26.95 8.59
C ALA A 25 -7.39 -26.47 9.86
N GLU A 26 -8.67 -26.81 10.03
CA GLU A 26 -9.51 -26.28 11.11
C GLU A 26 -9.24 -26.95 12.48
N ASN A 27 -8.24 -27.82 12.61
CA ASN A 27 -7.93 -28.50 13.88
C ASN A 27 -6.46 -28.89 14.11
N VAL A 28 -5.49 -28.21 13.48
CA VAL A 28 -4.07 -28.43 13.79
C VAL A 28 -3.64 -27.46 14.89
N PRO A 29 -2.98 -27.90 15.99
CA PRO A 29 -2.47 -26.99 17.00
C PRO A 29 -1.49 -26.00 16.35
N LEU A 30 -1.84 -24.71 16.36
CA LEU A 30 -1.04 -23.67 15.74
C LEU A 30 0.24 -23.44 16.55
N GLN A 31 1.37 -23.87 16.01
CA GLN A 31 2.68 -23.56 16.58
C GLN A 31 3.13 -22.18 16.11
N TYR A 32 2.93 -21.17 16.95
CA TYR A 32 3.28 -19.78 16.67
C TYR A 32 4.74 -19.59 16.24
N SER A 33 5.68 -20.35 16.82
CA SER A 33 7.09 -20.31 16.44
C SER A 33 7.32 -20.67 14.97
N LEU A 34 6.69 -21.75 14.49
CA LEU A 34 6.81 -22.16 13.09
C LEU A 34 6.14 -21.16 12.14
N ILE A 35 5.01 -20.59 12.54
CA ILE A 35 4.30 -19.59 11.74
C ILE A 35 5.16 -18.33 11.59
N LEU A 36 5.75 -17.85 12.70
CA LEU A 36 6.63 -16.68 12.68
C LEU A 36 7.90 -16.92 11.86
N ASP A 37 8.46 -18.13 11.91
CA ASP A 37 9.62 -18.50 11.08
C ASP A 37 9.30 -18.44 9.57
N HIS A 38 8.04 -18.67 9.18
CA HIS A 38 7.59 -18.52 7.79
C HIS A 38 7.17 -17.09 7.43
N LEU A 39 6.77 -16.27 8.40
CA LEU A 39 6.34 -14.89 8.16
C LEU A 39 7.50 -13.89 8.19
N ILE A 40 8.41 -14.02 9.14
CA ILE A 40 9.51 -13.06 9.41
C ILE A 40 10.88 -13.77 9.47
N GLY A 41 10.92 -15.10 9.59
CA GLY A 41 12.16 -15.88 9.68
C GLY A 41 12.76 -16.28 8.33
N ASP A 42 13.76 -17.17 8.39
CA ASP A 42 14.58 -17.56 7.25
C ASP A 42 13.82 -18.40 6.22
N LYS A 43 12.70 -19.01 6.63
CA LYS A 43 11.82 -19.79 5.75
C LYS A 43 10.83 -18.92 4.99
N ARG A 44 10.88 -17.59 5.15
CA ARG A 44 10.03 -16.65 4.43
C ARG A 44 10.30 -16.72 2.93
N GLN A 45 9.26 -16.95 2.16
CA GLN A 45 9.31 -16.82 0.71
C GLN A 45 9.18 -15.36 0.29
N ILE A 46 9.93 -14.96 -0.75
CA ILE A 46 9.84 -13.60 -1.31
C ILE A 46 8.43 -13.40 -1.86
N LYS A 47 7.69 -12.49 -1.23
CA LYS A 47 6.34 -12.10 -1.65
C LYS A 47 6.45 -10.79 -2.42
N ASP A 48 5.97 -10.78 -3.66
CA ASP A 48 5.75 -9.52 -4.37
C ASP A 48 4.52 -8.83 -3.76
N LEU A 49 4.72 -7.59 -3.29
CA LEU A 49 3.73 -6.85 -2.53
C LEU A 49 3.26 -5.66 -3.37
N ASN A 50 1.97 -5.63 -3.66
CA ASN A 50 1.38 -4.51 -4.38
C ASN A 50 1.10 -3.35 -3.42
N PRO A 51 1.77 -2.19 -3.57
CA PRO A 51 1.61 -1.04 -2.67
C PRO A 51 0.20 -0.44 -2.72
N THR A 52 -0.56 -0.68 -3.78
CA THR A 52 -1.97 -0.26 -3.90
C THR A 52 -2.89 -0.97 -2.92
N VAL A 53 -2.53 -2.20 -2.50
CA VAL A 53 -3.37 -3.05 -1.62
C VAL A 53 -2.99 -2.91 -0.14
N MET A 54 -1.76 -2.43 0.15
CA MET A 54 -1.25 -2.33 1.52
C MET A 54 -1.66 -1.04 2.26
N GLY A 55 -2.19 -0.04 1.56
CA GLY A 55 -2.59 1.25 2.13
C GLY A 55 -4.09 1.49 2.06
N ALA A 56 -4.60 2.40 2.90
CA ALA A 56 -6.02 2.79 2.87
C ALA A 56 -6.39 3.58 1.60
N LEU A 57 -5.43 4.30 1.01
CA LEU A 57 -5.59 5.04 -0.22
C LEU A 57 -4.49 4.65 -1.21
N PRO A 58 -4.82 4.50 -2.50
CA PRO A 58 -3.82 4.22 -3.51
C PRO A 58 -2.85 5.41 -3.63
N SER A 59 -1.55 5.12 -3.52
CA SER A 59 -0.50 6.08 -3.83
C SER A 59 -0.65 6.56 -5.28
N PRO A 60 -0.59 7.87 -5.56
CA PRO A 60 -0.47 8.35 -6.93
C PRO A 60 0.74 7.71 -7.62
N GLN A 61 0.59 7.34 -8.88
CA GLN A 61 1.69 6.83 -9.69
C GLN A 61 2.69 7.96 -9.93
N LYS A 62 3.94 7.79 -9.46
CA LYS A 62 5.05 8.70 -9.75
C LYS A 62 6.18 7.94 -10.42
N THR A 63 6.82 8.57 -11.40
CA THR A 63 8.02 8.00 -12.03
C THR A 63 9.19 8.04 -11.05
N LYS A 64 10.19 7.19 -11.26
CA LYS A 64 11.39 7.15 -10.41
C LYS A 64 12.18 8.45 -10.51
N GLU A 65 12.19 9.04 -11.69
CA GLU A 65 12.83 10.31 -12.00
C GLU A 65 12.18 11.44 -11.22
N GLN A 66 10.83 11.49 -11.23
CA GLN A 66 10.09 12.48 -10.46
C GLN A 66 10.36 12.35 -8.95
N LYS A 67 10.41 11.11 -8.42
CA LYS A 67 10.75 10.88 -7.01
C LYS A 67 12.14 11.37 -6.64
N MET A 68 13.13 11.17 -7.52
CA MET A 68 14.48 11.70 -7.31
C MET A 68 14.51 13.23 -7.34
N ILE A 69 13.78 13.85 -8.28
CA ILE A 69 13.71 15.31 -8.38
C ILE A 69 13.06 15.91 -7.12
N GLU A 70 11.94 15.35 -6.66
CA GLU A 70 11.26 15.81 -5.44
C GLU A 70 12.19 15.71 -4.23
N SER A 71 12.89 14.58 -4.08
CA SER A 71 13.88 14.41 -3.00
C SER A 71 15.04 15.41 -3.11
N GLY A 72 15.51 15.71 -4.32
CA GLY A 72 16.56 16.71 -4.55
C GLY A 72 16.10 18.12 -4.21
N MET A 73 14.85 18.46 -4.55
CA MET A 73 14.26 19.77 -4.30
C MET A 73 13.98 20.01 -2.81
N GLU A 74 13.68 18.94 -2.07
CA GLU A 74 13.53 19.00 -0.61
C GLU A 74 14.88 19.04 0.13
N SER A 75 15.99 18.76 -0.56
CA SER A 75 17.32 18.74 0.04
C SER A 75 17.77 20.13 0.53
N CYS A 76 18.47 20.13 1.66
CA CYS A 76 19.02 21.36 2.24
C CYS A 76 20.03 22.04 1.30
N ALA A 77 20.83 21.26 0.56
CA ALA A 77 21.82 21.78 -0.37
C ALA A 77 21.17 22.59 -1.52
N PHE A 78 20.07 22.10 -2.07
CA PHE A 78 19.34 22.81 -3.11
C PHE A 78 18.69 24.09 -2.57
N LYS A 79 18.09 24.03 -1.37
CA LYS A 79 17.48 25.20 -0.72
C LYS A 79 18.51 26.26 -0.33
N SER A 80 19.69 25.86 0.15
CA SER A 80 20.75 26.81 0.50
C SER A 80 21.34 27.49 -0.73
N LEU A 81 21.49 26.79 -1.85
CA LEU A 81 21.93 27.40 -3.11
C LEU A 81 20.95 28.46 -3.60
N ILE A 82 19.64 28.21 -3.53
CA ILE A 82 18.63 29.22 -3.87
C ILE A 82 18.75 30.43 -2.93
N ALA A 83 18.97 30.22 -1.63
CA ALA A 83 19.14 31.30 -0.67
C ALA A 83 20.43 32.11 -0.86
N CYS A 84 21.47 31.54 -1.46
CA CYS A 84 22.74 32.23 -1.71
C CYS A 84 22.77 33.02 -3.03
N VAL A 85 21.85 32.74 -3.96
CA VAL A 85 21.77 33.40 -5.27
C VAL A 85 20.62 34.41 -5.35
N GLY A 86 19.68 34.37 -4.40
CA GLY A 86 18.60 35.36 -4.22
C GLY A 86 19.06 36.58 -3.42
#